data_AF-A0A971MY76-F1
#
_entry.id   AF-A0A971MY76-F1
#
_cell.length_a   1.000
_cell.length_b   1.000
_cell.length_c   1.000
_cell.angle_alpha   90.00
_cell.angle_beta   90.00
_cell.angle_gamma   90.00
#
_symmetry.space_group_name_H-M   'P 1'
#
loop_
_entity.id
_entity.type
_entity.pdbx_description
1 polymer ?
#
loop_
_entity_poly.entity_id
_entity_poly.type
_entity_poly.pdbx_seq_one_letter_code
_entity_poly.pdbx_strand_id
1 'polypeptide(L)' 'IDFGHVLPEVAWTIQERVKRDVESYTGLNVDAVNVHVVDIICKDTEFLAMEETAETLTSDRNG' A
#
# COMPACT_ATOMS: atom_id res chain seq x y z
N ILE A 1 1.08 -10.52 -13.83
CA ILE A 1 2.09 -10.43 -12.75
C ILE A 1 1.38 -9.64 -11.65
N ASP A 2 0.79 -10.33 -10.67
CA ASP A 2 0.09 -9.70 -9.56
C ASP A 2 0.97 -9.82 -8.32
N PHE A 3 1.73 -8.76 -8.06
CA PHE A 3 2.57 -8.63 -6.87
C PHE A 3 1.80 -7.84 -5.82
N GLY A 4 1.17 -8.53 -4.87
CA GLY A 4 0.55 -7.93 -3.68
C GLY A 4 -0.56 -6.91 -3.96
N HIS A 5 -1.04 -6.25 -2.91
CA HIS A 5 -1.94 -5.11 -3.07
C HIS A 5 -1.18 -3.91 -3.64
N VAL A 6 -1.69 -3.33 -4.73
CA VAL A 6 -1.11 -2.16 -5.37
C VAL A 6 -1.31 -0.96 -4.43
N LEU A 7 -0.21 -0.38 -3.92
CA LEU A 7 -0.26 0.75 -2.98
C LEU A 7 -1.18 1.90 -3.45
N PRO A 8 -1.19 2.30 -4.73
CA PRO A 8 -2.19 3.23 -5.27
C PRO A 8 -3.65 2.85 -4.99
N GLU A 9 -4.02 1.58 -5.10
CA GLU A 9 -5.39 1.09 -4.89
C GLU A 9 -5.77 1.11 -3.40
N VAL A 10 -4.81 0.74 -2.54
CA VAL A 10 -4.97 0.85 -1.08
C VAL A 10 -5.14 2.31 -0.67
N ALA A 11 -4.32 3.21 -1.21
CA ALA A 11 -4.40 4.64 -0.94
C ALA A 11 -5.75 5.23 -1.37
N TRP A 12 -6.24 4.87 -2.56
CA TRP A 12 -7.57 5.26 -3.04
C TRP A 12 -8.67 4.81 -2.07
N THR A 13 -8.64 3.54 -1.69
CA THR A 13 -9.63 2.94 -0.78
C THR A 13 -9.65 3.63 0.58
N ILE A 14 -8.48 3.96 1.14
CA ILE A 14 -8.38 4.66 2.43
C ILE A 14 -8.97 6.07 2.31
N GLN A 15 -8.57 6.84 1.29
CA GLN A 15 -9.05 8.20 1.10
C GLN A 15 -10.58 8.25 0.92
N GLU A 16 -11.13 7.33 0.14
CA GLU A 16 -12.58 7.27 -0.11
C GLU A 16 -13.38 6.90 1.15
N ARG A 17 -12.85 5.99 1.97
CA ARG A 17 -13.47 5.65 3.27
C ARG A 17 -13.45 6.83 4.23
N VAL A 18 -12.29 7.47 4.40
CA VAL A 18 -12.16 8.65 5.27
C VAL A 18 -13.08 9.77 4.82
N LYS A 19 -13.17 10.04 3.51
CA LYS A 19 -14.09 11.03 2.96
C LYS A 19 -15.54 10.74 3.33
N ARG A 20 -16.00 9.51 3.09
CA ARG A 20 -17.37 9.09 3.40
C ARG A 20 -17.69 9.23 4.89
N ASP A 21 -16.76 8.84 5.76
CA ASP A 21 -16.96 8.93 7.20
C ASP A 21 -17.07 10.39 7.66
N VAL A 22 -16.23 11.28 7.14
CA VAL A 22 -16.29 12.72 7.45
C VAL A 22 -17.59 13.34 6.95
N GLU A 23 -18.05 13.01 5.74
CA GLU A 23 -19.35 13.46 5.21
C GLU A 23 -20.50 12.95 6.09
N SER A 24 -20.45 11.68 6.51
CA SER A 24 -21.46 11.07 7.39
C SER A 24 -21.51 11.72 8.77
N TYR A 25 -20.35 12.02 9.37
CA TYR A 25 -20.29 12.60 10.72
C TYR A 25 -20.63 14.09 10.77
N THR A 26 -20.38 14.83 9.70
CA THR A 26 -20.57 16.29 9.68
C THR A 26 -21.81 16.74 8.92
N GLY A 27 -22.34 15.90 8.02
CA GLY A 27 -23.42 16.27 7.10
C GLY A 27 -22.99 17.28 6.04
N LEU A 28 -21.68 17.56 5.89
CA LEU A 28 -21.14 18.46 4.89
C LEU A 28 -20.65 17.67 3.67
N ASN A 29 -20.74 18.28 2.49
CA ASN A 29 -20.14 17.72 1.28
C ASN A 29 -18.62 17.97 1.32
N VAL A 30 -17.82 16.91 1.27
CA VAL A 30 -16.35 17.00 1.33
C VAL A 30 -15.82 16.96 -0.10
N ASP A 31 -14.99 17.94 -0.49
CA ASP A 31 -14.40 17.95 -1.83
C ASP A 31 -13.22 16.96 -1.91
N ALA A 32 -12.26 17.12 -0.99
CA ALA A 32 -11.07 16.29 -0.91
C ALA A 32 -10.65 16.03 0.55
N VAL A 33 -9.91 14.93 0.77
CA VAL A 33 -9.26 14.60 2.03
C VAL A 33 -7.76 14.43 1.80
N ASN A 34 -6.95 14.89 2.75
CA ASN A 34 -5.50 14.66 2.72
C ASN A 34 -5.14 13.67 3.83
N VAL A 35 -4.65 12.49 3.44
CA VAL A 35 -4.34 11.39 4.36
C VAL A 35 -2.83 11.14 4.33
N HIS A 36 -2.17 11.31 5.47
CA HIS A 36 -0.76 10.97 5.65
C HIS A 36 -0.66 9.70 6.49
N VAL A 37 -0.21 8.61 5.88
CA VAL A 37 -0.01 7.33 6.55
C VAL A 37 1.36 7.34 7.22
N VAL A 38 1.39 7.21 8.54
CA VAL A 38 2.62 7.31 9.35
C VAL A 38 3.36 5.97 9.42
N ASP A 39 2.63 4.88 9.59
CA ASP A 39 3.22 3.55 9.76
C ASP A 39 2.26 2.47 9.24
N ILE A 40 2.81 1.35 8.77
CA ILE A 40 2.06 0.21 8.24
C ILE A 40 2.51 -1.05 8.97
N ILE A 41 1.64 -1.60 9.81
CA ILE A 41 1.90 -2.85 10.52
C ILE A 41 1.22 -3.99 9.76
N CYS A 42 1.99 -4.65 8.89
CA CYS A 42 1.56 -5.89 8.25
C CYS A 42 1.69 -7.04 9.27
N LYS A 43 0.60 -7.79 9.52
CA LYS A 43 0.61 -8.90 10.49
C LYS A 43 1.09 -10.23 9.93
N ASP A 44 1.53 -10.26 8.67
CA ASP A 44 1.91 -11.51 8.01
C ASP A 44 3.41 -11.53 7.69
N THR A 45 4.07 -12.54 8.27
CA THR A 45 5.49 -12.92 8.19
C THR A 45 6.05 -13.14 6.77
N GLU A 46 5.24 -12.99 5.71
CA GLU A 46 5.63 -13.35 4.34
C GLU A 46 6.27 -12.20 3.53
N PHE A 47 6.38 -11.00 4.11
CA PHE A 47 7.00 -9.85 3.44
C PHE A 47 8.55 -9.94 3.41
N LEU A 48 9.16 -10.70 4.33
CA LEU A 48 10.62 -10.78 4.49
C LEU A 48 11.28 -11.83 3.57
N ALA A 49 10.51 -12.68 2.87
CA ALA A 49 11.06 -13.76 2.05
C ALA A 49 11.42 -13.35 0.61
N MET A 50 11.04 -12.15 0.16
CA MET A 50 11.22 -11.75 -1.23
C MET A 50 12.55 -11.03 -1.51
N GLU A 51 13.24 -10.51 -0.47
CA GLU A 51 14.49 -9.75 -0.60
C GLU A 51 15.70 -10.65 -0.94
N GLU A 52 15.67 -11.93 -0.55
CA GLU A 52 16.81 -12.86 -0.72
C GLU A 52 16.96 -13.42 -2.16
N THR A 53 15.92 -13.36 -3.00
CA THR A 53 15.93 -14.02 -4.33
C THR A 53 16.44 -13.14 -5.48
N ALA A 54 16.64 -11.85 -5.26
CA ALA A 54 17.05 -10.91 -6.31
C ALA A 54 18.57 -10.88 -6.57
N GLU A 55 19.41 -11.31 -5.63
CA GLU A 55 20.87 -11.19 -5.75
C GLU A 55 21.56 -12.36 -6.50
N THR A 56 20.90 -13.51 -6.70
CA THR A 56 21.57 -14.70 -7.27
C THR A 56 21.66 -14.72 -8.80
N LEU A 57 20.93 -13.86 -9.54
CA LEU A 57 20.81 -13.96 -11.01
C LEU A 57 21.86 -13.18 -11.83
N THR A 58 22.86 -12.54 -11.21
CA THR A 58 23.86 -11.75 -11.94
C THR A 58 25.28 -12.34 -11.98
N SER A 59 25.54 -13.44 -11.26
CA SER A 59 26.90 -14.01 -11.17
C SER A 59 27.24 -15.00 -12.30
N ASP A 60 26.25 -15.60 -12.97
CA ASP A 60 26.47 -16.69 -13.96
C ASP A 60 26.53 -16.22 -15.44
N ARG A 61 27.01 -15.01 -15.72
CA ARG A 61 27.23 -14.52 -17.11
C ARG A 61 28.67 -14.15 -17.47
N ASN A 62 29.65 -14.49 -16.63
CA ASN A 62 31.07 -14.37 -16.98
C ASN A 62 31.81 -15.68 -16.66
N GLY A 63 31.80 -16.60 -17.62
CA GLY A 63 32.60 -17.82 -17.65
C GLY A 63 32.65 -18.37 -19.06
#